data_AF-A0A520BVE9-F1
#
_entry.id   AF-A0A520BVE9-F1
#
_cell.length_a   1.000
_cell.length_b   1.000
_cell.length_c   1.000
_cell.angle_alpha   90.00
_cell.angle_beta   90.00
_cell.angle_gamma   90.00
#
_symmetry.space_group_name_H-M   'P 1'
#
loop_
_entity.id
_entity.type
_entity.pdbx_description
1 polymer ?
#
loop_
_entity_poly.entity_id
_entity_poly.type
_entity_poly.pdbx_seq_one_letter_code
_entity_poly.pdbx_strand_id
1 'polypeptide(L)'
;MKTLKLLLLLLLCSGIVAHAQKYYTTAEIPNPKSQGQDHFVSNPDGILSNVDTLTNLLVKLEKETKIEFAVVAVKDFDQQTEEFDFAYDLFNNWGIGKKNVDNGLLLFIAIDRRNYRFISGGGTEGLLPDVVLKQIGERFLVPAFKEQDYDNGVLNATNEIYNILTNPQHKAEVQFLVAESERKNNQWKFDFGYAGVILLAFLGIFKILNLQLPKLVKKQKALENGFDKVVGIGCAVIFFGVFFSIFVFAFVTGFGWLEKITLSDVPIILFVILSIILLLRYFSSLSRLRKFHQDDENFLKAANKFNKRNFWTVAFSPLVLIPIISQTVKSYKSQPRFTPLKDSHGNDMTRVDRDINFEGKPFLDPGQREEELIKVYDYDIWESSDKEEVNIKAWPAENYDDYSQCPKCNYKTFSKPLRKTIRAATYSSTGEAKEIKECEFCDHEEFIRNVTLAKLVKSSSSS
;
A
#
# COMPACT_ATOMS: atom_id res chain seq x y z
N MET A 1 -32.34 0.66 -78.74
CA MET A 1 -32.41 1.73 -77.71
C MET A 1 -32.13 1.26 -76.28
N LYS A 2 -32.43 0.02 -75.87
CA LYS A 2 -32.14 -0.46 -74.50
C LYS A 2 -30.64 -0.77 -74.24
N THR A 3 -29.90 -1.20 -75.26
CA THR A 3 -28.46 -1.52 -75.16
C THR A 3 -27.57 -0.29 -75.08
N LEU A 4 -27.94 0.82 -75.74
CA LEU A 4 -27.19 2.08 -75.71
C LEU A 4 -27.30 2.80 -74.35
N LYS A 5 -28.44 2.69 -73.66
CA LYS A 5 -28.62 3.22 -72.30
C LYS A 5 -27.83 2.43 -71.24
N LEU A 6 -27.64 1.12 -71.43
CA LEU A 6 -26.88 0.29 -70.49
C LEU A 6 -25.37 0.55 -70.58
N LEU A 7 -24.86 0.80 -71.80
CA LEU A 7 -23.46 1.15 -72.05
C LEU A 7 -23.12 2.58 -71.59
N LEU A 8 -24.06 3.52 -71.69
CA LEU A 8 -23.90 4.88 -71.16
C LEU A 8 -23.92 4.89 -69.61
N LEU A 9 -24.72 4.02 -68.97
CA LEU A 9 -24.79 3.89 -67.51
C LEU A 9 -23.53 3.23 -66.92
N LEU A 10 -22.91 2.30 -67.66
CA LEU A 10 -21.64 1.66 -67.27
C LEU A 10 -20.42 2.56 -67.48
N LEU A 11 -20.45 3.49 -68.45
CA LEU A 11 -19.42 4.51 -68.64
C LEU A 11 -19.51 5.69 -67.66
N LEU A 12 -20.66 5.90 -67.02
CA LEU A 12 -20.87 6.93 -66.00
C LEU A 12 -20.47 6.48 -64.58
N CYS A 13 -20.21 5.19 -64.36
CA CYS A 13 -19.76 4.66 -63.06
C CYS A 13 -18.24 4.41 -62.97
N SER A 14 -17.47 4.65 -64.04
CA SER A 14 -16.00 4.44 -64.04
C SER A 14 -15.18 5.70 -63.72
N GLY A 15 -15.82 6.84 -63.45
CA GLY A 15 -15.13 8.07 -63.13
C GLY A 15 -15.65 8.67 -61.83
N ILE A 16 -15.04 8.28 -60.70
CA ILE A 16 -14.66 9.08 -59.53
C ILE A 16 -14.09 8.04 -58.54
N VAL A 17 -12.81 7.71 -58.69
CA VAL A 17 -12.02 7.26 -57.54
C VAL A 17 -11.65 8.55 -56.82
N ALA A 18 -12.53 9.05 -55.96
CA ALA A 18 -12.16 10.08 -55.01
C ALA A 18 -11.06 9.47 -54.13
N HIS A 19 -9.80 9.84 -54.39
CA HIS A 19 -8.74 9.63 -53.43
C HIS A 19 -9.11 10.48 -52.22
N ALA A 20 -9.74 9.87 -51.22
CA ALA A 20 -9.86 10.50 -49.91
C ALA A 20 -8.42 10.76 -49.44
N GLN A 21 -8.06 12.04 -49.35
CA GLN A 21 -6.75 12.45 -48.85
C GLN A 21 -6.65 11.94 -47.41
N LYS A 22 -5.65 11.10 -47.16
CA LYS A 22 -5.46 10.44 -45.86
C LYS A 22 -4.81 11.45 -44.92
N TYR A 23 -5.49 11.77 -43.83
CA TYR A 23 -4.96 12.59 -42.74
C TYR A 23 -4.61 11.67 -41.57
N TYR A 24 -3.47 11.91 -40.92
CA TYR A 24 -3.06 11.14 -39.74
C TYR A 24 -3.43 11.86 -38.45
N THR A 25 -4.01 11.12 -37.51
CA THR A 25 -4.01 11.47 -36.08
C THR A 25 -2.70 10.98 -35.42
N THR A 26 -2.36 11.51 -34.24
CA THR A 26 -1.13 11.12 -33.51
C THR A 26 -1.09 9.62 -33.16
N ALA A 27 -2.25 8.98 -33.03
CA ALA A 27 -2.38 7.54 -32.77
C ALA A 27 -2.19 6.65 -34.02
N GLU A 28 -2.42 7.20 -35.21
CA GLU A 28 -2.34 6.44 -36.48
C GLU A 28 -0.94 6.47 -37.10
N ILE A 29 -0.11 7.45 -36.75
CA ILE A 29 1.28 7.47 -37.19
C ILE A 29 2.02 6.31 -36.51
N PRO A 30 2.63 5.38 -37.27
CA PRO A 30 3.29 4.23 -36.69
C PRO A 30 4.54 4.68 -35.92
N ASN A 31 4.58 4.38 -34.63
CA ASN A 31 5.76 4.63 -33.80
C ASN A 31 6.91 3.70 -34.25
N PRO A 32 8.06 4.23 -34.68
CA PRO A 32 9.16 3.42 -35.20
C PRO A 32 9.72 2.45 -34.15
N LYS A 33 9.63 2.78 -32.85
CA LYS A 33 10.10 1.92 -31.75
C LYS A 33 9.31 0.61 -31.61
N SER A 34 8.14 0.50 -32.25
CA SER A 34 7.40 -0.76 -32.35
C SER A 34 8.18 -1.85 -33.10
N GLN A 35 9.13 -1.47 -33.96
CA GLN A 35 9.98 -2.38 -34.74
C GLN A 35 11.27 -2.77 -34.00
N GLY A 36 11.65 -2.02 -32.96
CA GLY A 36 12.86 -2.26 -32.18
C GLY A 36 13.49 -0.97 -31.66
N GLN A 37 14.50 -1.11 -30.80
CA GLN A 37 15.15 0.05 -30.16
C GLN A 37 15.97 0.90 -31.13
N ASP A 38 16.45 0.33 -32.24
CA ASP A 38 17.31 1.02 -33.22
C ASP A 38 16.52 1.70 -34.35
N HIS A 39 15.19 1.83 -34.21
CA HIS A 39 14.33 2.46 -35.20
C HIS A 39 13.89 3.85 -34.73
N PHE A 40 14.12 4.86 -35.58
CA PHE A 40 13.86 6.27 -35.27
C PHE A 40 13.08 7.02 -36.37
N VAL A 41 12.83 6.40 -37.53
CA VAL A 41 12.18 7.05 -38.67
C VAL A 41 10.79 6.46 -38.89
N SER A 42 9.75 7.30 -38.88
CA SER A 42 8.41 6.95 -39.31
C SER A 42 8.11 7.60 -40.66
N ASN A 43 7.87 6.77 -41.67
CA ASN A 43 7.67 7.21 -43.06
C ASN A 43 6.52 6.41 -43.72
N PRO A 44 5.28 6.48 -43.19
CA PRO A 44 4.18 5.64 -43.64
C PRO A 44 3.74 5.92 -45.09
N ASP A 45 4.02 7.12 -45.62
CA ASP A 45 3.63 7.51 -46.97
C ASP A 45 4.75 7.35 -48.01
N GLY A 46 5.92 6.83 -47.61
CA GLY A 46 7.06 6.60 -48.51
C GLY A 46 7.65 7.88 -49.09
N ILE A 47 7.66 8.97 -48.32
CA ILE A 47 8.17 10.29 -48.72
C ILE A 47 9.70 10.29 -48.80
N LEU A 48 10.33 9.64 -47.81
CA LEU A 48 11.77 9.44 -47.77
C LEU A 48 12.12 8.12 -48.48
N SER A 49 13.06 8.18 -49.42
CA SER A 49 13.55 7.00 -50.16
C SER A 49 14.71 6.32 -49.41
N ASN A 50 15.54 7.10 -48.71
CA ASN A 50 16.79 6.65 -48.08
C ASN A 50 16.66 6.47 -46.56
N VAL A 51 15.59 5.80 -46.12
CA VAL A 51 15.27 5.60 -44.68
C VAL A 51 16.40 4.87 -43.94
N ASP A 52 17.06 3.90 -44.56
CA ASP A 52 18.14 3.13 -43.92
C ASP A 52 19.36 3.99 -43.60
N THR A 53 19.75 4.87 -44.54
CA THR A 53 20.88 5.79 -44.34
C THR A 53 20.60 6.75 -43.18
N LEU A 54 19.39 7.32 -43.14
CA LEU A 54 18.95 8.20 -42.07
C LEU A 54 18.90 7.46 -40.73
N THR A 55 18.33 6.25 -40.71
CA THR A 55 18.21 5.43 -39.49
C THR A 55 19.59 5.10 -38.92
N ASN A 56 20.54 4.71 -39.75
CA ASN A 56 21.92 4.43 -39.31
C ASN A 56 22.59 5.67 -38.68
N LEU A 57 22.36 6.86 -39.23
CA LEU A 57 22.87 8.11 -38.66
C LEU A 57 22.23 8.40 -37.28
N LEU A 58 20.91 8.23 -37.15
CA LEU A 58 20.19 8.43 -35.89
C LEU A 58 20.62 7.43 -34.80
N VAL A 59 20.82 6.16 -35.16
CA VAL A 59 21.37 5.13 -34.26
C VAL A 59 22.78 5.49 -33.80
N LYS A 60 23.64 5.97 -34.72
CA LYS A 60 24.99 6.43 -34.38
C LYS A 60 24.94 7.61 -33.42
N LEU A 61 24.05 8.58 -33.67
CA LEU A 61 23.83 9.74 -32.81
C LEU A 61 23.41 9.31 -31.40
N GLU A 62 22.42 8.42 -31.26
CA GLU A 62 21.97 7.91 -29.94
C GLU A 62 23.11 7.20 -29.22
N LYS A 63 23.89 6.38 -29.94
CA LYS A 63 24.98 5.62 -29.35
C LYS A 63 26.06 6.53 -28.75
N GLU A 64 26.40 7.62 -29.44
CA GLU A 64 27.47 8.55 -29.05
C GLU A 64 27.01 9.61 -28.04
N THR A 65 25.75 10.04 -28.09
CA THR A 65 25.25 11.19 -27.32
C THR A 65 24.14 10.85 -26.32
N LYS A 66 23.58 9.64 -26.39
CA LYS A 66 22.36 9.18 -25.69
C LYS A 66 21.08 9.94 -26.04
N ILE A 67 21.14 10.93 -26.94
CA ILE A 67 19.99 11.69 -27.39
C ILE A 67 19.16 10.84 -28.35
N GLU A 68 17.85 10.77 -28.12
CA GLU A 68 16.94 10.06 -29.01
C GLU A 68 16.33 11.03 -30.01
N PHE A 69 16.82 11.00 -31.25
CA PHE A 69 16.29 11.83 -32.32
C PHE A 69 15.40 11.01 -33.25
N ALA A 70 14.10 11.32 -33.28
CA ALA A 70 13.13 10.71 -34.18
C ALA A 70 12.76 11.63 -35.35
N VAL A 71 12.48 11.04 -36.51
CA VAL A 71 12.02 11.74 -37.71
C VAL A 71 10.71 11.15 -38.18
N VAL A 72 9.73 12.01 -38.44
CA VAL A 72 8.39 11.63 -38.91
C VAL A 72 8.06 12.41 -40.17
N ALA A 73 7.79 11.69 -41.26
CA ALA A 73 7.40 12.27 -42.54
C ALA A 73 6.05 11.71 -42.98
N VAL A 74 5.05 12.60 -43.10
CA VAL A 74 3.69 12.28 -43.58
C VAL A 74 3.25 13.27 -44.65
N LYS A 75 2.26 12.88 -45.45
CA LYS A 75 1.64 13.76 -46.44
C LYS A 75 0.87 14.88 -45.74
N ASP A 76 -0.02 14.51 -44.84
CA ASP A 76 -0.87 15.43 -44.09
C ASP A 76 -1.23 14.87 -42.71
N PHE A 77 -1.74 15.71 -41.82
CA PHE A 77 -2.18 15.38 -40.46
C PHE A 77 -3.56 15.98 -40.18
N ASP A 78 -4.08 15.82 -38.97
CA ASP A 78 -5.38 16.36 -38.56
C ASP A 78 -5.52 17.85 -38.93
N GLN A 79 -6.65 18.23 -39.53
CA GLN A 79 -6.94 19.60 -39.97
C GLN A 79 -7.37 20.52 -38.82
N GLN A 80 -7.77 19.95 -37.68
CA GLN A 80 -8.21 20.73 -36.52
C GLN A 80 -7.08 21.13 -35.58
N THR A 81 -5.85 20.70 -35.86
CA THR A 81 -4.69 20.88 -34.99
C THR A 81 -3.59 21.67 -35.71
N GLU A 82 -2.91 22.56 -34.99
CA GLU A 82 -1.70 23.24 -35.50
C GLU A 82 -0.50 22.28 -35.52
N GLU A 83 0.48 22.53 -36.40
CA GLU A 83 1.64 21.62 -36.54
C GLU A 83 2.47 21.50 -35.25
N PHE A 84 2.51 22.54 -34.43
CA PHE A 84 3.24 22.52 -33.16
C PHE A 84 2.55 21.60 -32.15
N ASP A 85 1.25 21.80 -31.91
CA ASP A 85 0.48 21.00 -30.96
C ASP A 85 0.49 19.53 -31.39
N PHE A 86 0.30 19.27 -32.68
CA PHE A 86 0.37 17.90 -33.21
C PHE A 86 1.73 17.24 -32.97
N ALA A 87 2.83 17.93 -33.28
CA ALA A 87 4.18 17.40 -33.08
C ALA A 87 4.52 17.24 -31.60
N TYR A 88 4.07 18.17 -30.74
CA TYR A 88 4.27 18.12 -29.30
C TYR A 88 3.51 16.95 -28.66
N ASP A 89 2.24 16.75 -29.04
CA ASP A 89 1.45 15.61 -28.59
C ASP A 89 2.07 14.30 -29.08
N LEU A 90 2.54 14.24 -30.33
CA LEU A 90 3.23 13.08 -30.86
C LEU A 90 4.50 12.76 -30.06
N PHE A 91 5.32 13.78 -29.77
CA PHE A 91 6.55 13.66 -28.98
C PHE A 91 6.27 13.06 -27.59
N ASN A 92 5.27 13.58 -26.89
CA ASN A 92 4.88 13.12 -25.56
C ASN A 92 4.24 11.74 -25.57
N ASN A 93 3.33 11.48 -26.52
CA ASN A 93 2.65 10.19 -26.66
C ASN A 93 3.63 9.06 -26.98
N TRP A 94 4.67 9.35 -27.76
CA TRP A 94 5.72 8.38 -28.05
C TRP A 94 6.77 8.26 -26.96
N GLY A 95 6.80 9.21 -26.00
CA GLY A 95 7.79 9.27 -24.94
C GLY A 95 9.21 9.37 -25.48
N ILE A 96 9.44 10.26 -26.45
CA ILE A 96 10.73 10.42 -27.13
C ILE A 96 11.75 10.99 -26.13
N GLY A 97 12.84 10.27 -25.90
CA GLY A 97 13.84 10.60 -24.88
C GLY A 97 13.79 9.65 -23.68
N LYS A 98 14.92 9.56 -22.95
CA LYS A 98 14.99 8.71 -21.76
C LYS A 98 14.21 9.35 -20.61
N LYS A 99 13.40 8.54 -19.92
CA LYS A 99 12.61 8.95 -18.76
C LYS A 99 13.47 9.69 -17.72
N ASN A 100 12.99 10.85 -17.27
CA ASN A 100 13.63 11.76 -16.31
C ASN A 100 14.90 12.45 -16.81
N VAL A 101 15.42 12.16 -18.01
CA VAL A 101 16.56 12.89 -18.61
C VAL A 101 16.06 13.83 -19.71
N ASP A 102 14.92 13.48 -20.33
CA ASP A 102 14.21 14.29 -21.32
C ASP A 102 15.10 14.70 -22.48
N ASN A 103 16.01 13.80 -22.87
CA ASN A 103 16.99 13.99 -23.92
C ASN A 103 16.48 13.57 -25.31
N GLY A 104 15.21 13.86 -25.58
CA GLY A 104 14.56 13.57 -26.86
C GLY A 104 14.65 14.72 -27.86
N LEU A 105 14.54 14.40 -29.14
CA LEU A 105 14.38 15.34 -30.25
C LEU A 105 13.42 14.72 -31.29
N LEU A 106 12.53 15.51 -31.86
CA LEU A 106 11.65 15.11 -32.95
C LEU A 106 11.75 16.11 -34.10
N LEU A 107 11.82 15.61 -35.32
CA LEU A 107 11.55 16.36 -36.55
C LEU A 107 10.27 15.81 -37.19
N PHE A 108 9.20 16.59 -37.15
CA PHE A 108 7.92 16.31 -37.80
C PHE A 108 7.82 17.06 -39.13
N ILE A 109 7.42 16.37 -40.20
CA ILE A 109 7.33 16.92 -41.56
C ILE A 109 5.97 16.55 -42.16
N ALA A 110 5.25 17.56 -42.66
CA ALA A 110 3.99 17.41 -43.39
C ALA A 110 4.11 18.06 -44.77
N ILE A 111 4.32 17.24 -45.81
CA ILE A 111 4.72 17.74 -47.13
C ILE A 111 3.59 18.44 -47.90
N ASP A 112 2.33 18.01 -47.76
CA ASP A 112 1.19 18.64 -48.47
C ASP A 112 0.92 20.04 -47.91
N ARG A 113 1.22 20.26 -46.62
CA ARG A 113 1.14 21.58 -45.96
C ARG A 113 2.43 22.39 -46.09
N ARG A 114 3.52 21.79 -46.59
CA ARG A 114 4.87 22.38 -46.63
C ARG A 114 5.37 22.86 -45.26
N ASN A 115 4.96 22.17 -44.20
CA ASN A 115 5.31 22.51 -42.82
C ASN A 115 6.30 21.49 -42.26
N TYR A 116 7.18 21.96 -41.38
CA TYR A 116 8.00 21.11 -40.53
C TYR A 116 8.05 21.70 -39.13
N ARG A 117 8.30 20.85 -38.13
CA ARG A 117 8.47 21.28 -36.74
C ARG A 117 9.54 20.45 -36.04
N PHE A 118 10.40 21.11 -35.29
CA PHE A 118 11.25 20.44 -34.31
C PHE A 118 10.61 20.52 -32.92
N ILE A 119 10.73 19.45 -32.14
CA ILE A 119 10.40 19.42 -30.70
C ILE A 119 11.62 18.89 -29.95
N SER A 120 12.20 19.73 -29.08
CA SER A 120 13.29 19.36 -28.18
C SER A 120 12.76 19.07 -26.78
N GLY A 121 13.25 18.00 -26.16
CA GLY A 121 13.04 17.77 -24.72
C GLY A 121 13.93 18.69 -23.88
N GLY A 122 13.58 18.87 -22.59
CA GLY A 122 14.31 19.77 -21.70
C GLY A 122 15.80 19.40 -21.53
N GLY A 123 16.17 18.14 -21.71
CA GLY A 123 17.56 17.68 -21.67
C GLY A 123 18.35 17.99 -22.94
N THR A 124 17.71 18.31 -24.07
CA THR A 124 18.40 18.71 -25.31
C THR A 124 18.33 20.20 -25.60
N GLU A 125 17.45 20.95 -24.93
CA GLU A 125 17.19 22.37 -25.19
C GLU A 125 18.44 23.26 -25.00
N GLY A 126 19.35 22.92 -24.08
CA GLY A 126 20.62 23.65 -23.89
C GLY A 126 21.54 23.57 -25.11
N LEU A 127 21.60 22.41 -25.75
CA LEU A 127 22.44 22.13 -26.93
C LEU A 127 21.76 22.47 -28.26
N LEU A 128 20.45 22.27 -28.31
CA LEU A 128 19.62 22.47 -29.49
C LEU A 128 18.42 23.38 -29.15
N PRO A 129 18.65 24.67 -28.83
CA PRO A 129 17.56 25.63 -28.64
C PRO A 129 16.70 25.76 -29.91
N ASP A 130 15.45 26.16 -29.75
CA ASP A 130 14.49 26.34 -30.86
C ASP A 130 15.04 27.25 -31.97
N VAL A 131 15.78 28.31 -31.62
CA VAL A 131 16.42 29.21 -32.59
C VAL A 131 17.44 28.47 -33.46
N VAL A 132 18.23 27.56 -32.89
CA VAL A 132 19.23 26.78 -33.63
C VAL A 132 18.53 25.79 -34.55
N LEU A 133 17.53 25.06 -34.04
CA LEU A 133 16.74 24.11 -34.82
C LEU A 133 16.01 24.77 -35.99
N LYS A 134 15.44 25.97 -35.77
CA LYS A 134 14.84 26.79 -36.81
C LYS A 134 15.85 27.20 -37.89
N GLN A 135 17.05 27.64 -37.51
CA GLN A 135 18.11 27.97 -38.47
C GLN A 135 18.53 26.77 -39.32
N ILE A 136 18.64 25.59 -38.71
CA ILE A 136 18.94 24.33 -39.43
C ILE A 136 17.82 24.03 -40.44
N GLY A 137 16.56 24.14 -40.02
CA GLY A 137 15.41 23.93 -40.91
C GLY A 137 15.38 24.91 -42.08
N GLU A 138 15.58 26.20 -41.83
CA GLU A 138 15.63 27.24 -42.87
C GLU A 138 16.79 27.04 -43.85
N ARG A 139 17.94 26.54 -43.38
CA ARG A 139 19.14 26.34 -44.18
C ARG A 139 19.12 25.06 -45.01
N PHE A 140 18.58 23.97 -44.48
CA PHE A 140 18.69 22.64 -45.11
C PHE A 140 17.35 22.06 -45.56
N LEU A 141 16.27 22.23 -44.79
CA LEU A 141 14.96 21.66 -45.14
C LEU A 141 14.25 22.52 -46.19
N VAL A 142 14.11 23.83 -45.92
CA VAL A 142 13.35 24.75 -46.78
C VAL A 142 13.82 24.76 -48.25
N PRO A 143 15.13 24.93 -48.58
CA PRO A 143 15.56 24.92 -49.97
C PRO A 143 15.37 23.55 -50.62
N ALA A 144 15.72 22.46 -49.94
CA ALA A 144 15.60 21.11 -50.48
C ALA A 144 14.12 20.74 -50.75
N PHE A 145 13.20 21.11 -49.85
CA PHE A 145 11.77 20.82 -50.01
C PHE A 145 11.13 21.64 -51.14
N LYS A 146 11.66 22.83 -51.47
CA LYS A 146 11.24 23.58 -52.68
C LYS A 146 11.59 22.83 -53.95
N GLU A 147 12.71 22.10 -53.95
CA GLU A 147 13.19 21.27 -55.06
C GLU A 147 12.64 19.83 -55.01
N GLN A 148 11.77 19.52 -54.04
CA GLN A 148 11.24 18.17 -53.77
C GLN A 148 12.33 17.14 -53.40
N ASP A 149 13.49 17.60 -52.95
CA ASP A 149 14.62 16.77 -52.51
C ASP A 149 14.53 16.51 -50.99
N TYR A 150 13.48 15.80 -50.57
CA TYR A 150 13.21 15.56 -49.14
C TYR A 150 14.31 14.75 -48.45
N ASP A 151 14.86 13.74 -49.14
CA ASP A 151 15.91 12.86 -48.63
C ASP A 151 17.17 13.66 -48.26
N ASN A 152 17.71 14.47 -49.18
CA ASN A 152 18.92 15.24 -48.89
C ASN A 152 18.64 16.35 -47.88
N GLY A 153 17.47 16.99 -47.91
CA GLY A 153 17.09 17.99 -46.91
C GLY A 153 17.15 17.45 -45.49
N VAL A 154 16.46 16.33 -45.24
CA VAL A 154 16.41 15.69 -43.91
C VAL A 154 17.77 15.15 -43.50
N LEU A 155 18.51 14.52 -44.42
CA LEU A 155 19.84 13.98 -44.14
C LEU A 155 20.84 15.09 -43.78
N ASN A 156 20.83 16.21 -44.51
CA ASN A 156 21.72 17.34 -44.24
C ASN A 156 21.38 18.03 -42.90
N ALA A 157 20.09 18.22 -42.61
CA ALA A 157 19.66 18.75 -41.31
C ALA A 157 20.10 17.83 -40.15
N THR A 158 19.95 16.52 -40.31
CA THR A 158 20.35 15.52 -39.31
C THR A 158 21.88 15.50 -39.11
N ASN A 159 22.65 15.62 -40.20
CA ASN A 159 24.11 15.73 -40.13
C ASN A 159 24.56 17.00 -39.40
N GLU A 160 23.90 18.14 -39.63
CA GLU A 160 24.22 19.37 -38.91
C GLU A 160 23.96 19.21 -37.39
N ILE A 161 22.82 18.61 -37.01
CA ILE A 161 22.51 18.30 -35.62
C ILE A 161 23.58 17.36 -35.03
N TYR A 162 23.96 16.31 -35.75
CA TYR A 162 25.03 15.40 -35.35
C TYR A 162 26.36 16.15 -35.14
N ASN A 163 26.73 17.06 -36.04
CA ASN A 163 27.95 17.85 -35.94
C ASN A 163 27.91 18.81 -34.74
N ILE A 164 26.77 19.43 -34.45
CA ILE A 164 26.59 20.29 -33.27
C ILE A 164 26.81 19.47 -32.00
N LEU A 165 26.15 18.32 -31.89
CA LEU A 165 26.22 17.45 -30.70
C LEU A 165 27.60 16.80 -30.52
N THR A 166 28.33 16.53 -31.61
CA THR A 166 29.67 15.93 -31.54
C THR A 166 30.81 16.95 -31.55
N ASN A 167 30.49 18.25 -31.64
CA ASN A 167 31.48 19.31 -31.61
C ASN A 167 32.26 19.29 -30.28
N PRO A 168 33.61 19.36 -30.30
CA PRO A 168 34.42 19.45 -29.08
C PRO A 168 34.00 20.54 -28.10
N GLN A 169 33.37 21.63 -28.56
CA GLN A 169 32.86 22.71 -27.71
C GLN A 169 31.67 22.28 -26.82
N HIS A 170 30.82 21.37 -27.31
CA HIS A 170 29.65 20.85 -26.59
C HIS A 170 29.93 19.54 -25.84
N LYS A 171 31.16 19.02 -25.94
CA LYS A 171 31.54 17.71 -25.38
C LYS A 171 31.23 17.60 -23.88
N ALA A 172 31.45 18.66 -23.11
CA ALA A 172 31.20 18.64 -21.66
C ALA A 172 29.70 18.49 -21.34
N GLU A 173 28.84 19.18 -22.08
CA GLU A 173 27.39 19.15 -21.88
C GLU A 173 26.79 17.81 -22.36
N VAL A 174 27.24 17.29 -23.50
CA VAL A 174 26.85 15.94 -23.94
C VAL A 174 27.33 14.89 -22.94
N GLN A 175 28.57 14.98 -22.45
CA GLN A 175 29.06 14.06 -21.41
C GLN A 175 28.23 14.12 -20.12
N PHE A 176 27.74 15.30 -19.74
CA PHE A 176 26.84 15.45 -18.60
C PHE A 176 25.52 14.71 -18.85
N LEU A 177 24.88 14.89 -20.00
CA LEU A 177 23.64 14.20 -20.37
C LEU A 177 23.80 12.68 -20.43
N VAL A 178 24.91 12.21 -21.01
CA VAL A 178 25.27 10.79 -21.06
C VAL A 178 25.42 10.24 -19.63
N ALA A 179 26.19 10.93 -18.77
CA ALA A 179 26.43 10.50 -17.40
C ALA A 179 25.14 10.52 -16.55
N GLU A 180 24.26 11.49 -16.76
CA GLU A 180 22.96 11.57 -16.08
C GLU A 180 22.05 10.41 -16.50
N SER A 181 21.98 10.12 -17.80
CA SER A 181 21.26 8.97 -18.34
C SER A 181 21.75 7.64 -17.76
N GLU A 182 23.07 7.45 -17.71
CA GLU A 182 23.66 6.24 -17.13
C GLU A 182 23.44 6.13 -15.62
N ARG A 183 23.56 7.23 -14.87
CA ARG A 183 23.27 7.25 -13.43
C ARG A 183 21.84 6.85 -13.13
N LYS A 184 20.86 7.45 -13.82
CA LYS A 184 19.43 7.12 -13.62
C LYS A 184 19.13 5.68 -14.02
N ASN A 185 19.75 5.17 -15.09
CA ASN A 185 19.61 3.77 -15.49
C ASN A 185 20.30 2.77 -14.54
N ASN A 186 21.26 3.18 -13.70
CA ASN A 186 21.80 2.29 -12.67
C ASN A 186 21.05 2.42 -11.34
N GLN A 187 20.51 3.60 -11.03
CA GLN A 187 19.79 3.87 -9.78
C GLN A 187 18.65 2.87 -9.53
N TRP A 188 17.81 2.59 -10.53
CA TRP A 188 16.69 1.66 -10.35
C TRP A 188 17.15 0.25 -9.92
N LYS A 189 18.29 -0.25 -10.44
CA LYS A 189 18.84 -1.55 -10.04
C LYS A 189 19.23 -1.55 -8.56
N PHE A 190 19.80 -0.45 -8.07
CA PHE A 190 20.11 -0.29 -6.64
C PHE A 190 18.83 -0.23 -5.81
N ASP A 191 17.82 0.54 -6.23
CA ASP A 191 16.55 0.68 -5.52
C ASP A 191 15.84 -0.68 -5.36
N PHE A 192 15.75 -1.47 -6.44
CA PHE A 192 15.18 -2.83 -6.37
C PHE A 192 16.06 -3.78 -5.55
N GLY A 193 17.39 -3.64 -5.62
CA GLY A 193 18.31 -4.40 -4.79
C GLY A 193 18.07 -4.15 -3.29
N TYR A 194 17.98 -2.88 -2.89
CA TYR A 194 17.68 -2.50 -1.51
C TYR A 194 16.30 -3.00 -1.07
N ALA A 195 15.28 -2.83 -1.90
CA ALA A 195 13.94 -3.36 -1.61
C ALA A 195 13.97 -4.88 -1.38
N GLY A 196 14.72 -5.63 -2.21
CA GLY A 196 14.91 -7.07 -2.05
C GLY A 196 15.60 -7.45 -0.74
N VAL A 197 16.67 -6.75 -0.36
CA VAL A 197 17.38 -6.97 0.92
C VAL A 197 16.48 -6.69 2.11
N ILE A 198 15.71 -5.59 2.09
CA ILE A 198 14.73 -5.25 3.12
C ILE A 198 13.69 -6.36 3.25
N LEU A 199 13.11 -6.80 2.14
CA LEU A 199 12.12 -7.87 2.14
C LEU A 199 12.67 -9.16 2.77
N LEU A 200 13.87 -9.60 2.36
CA LEU A 200 14.51 -10.80 2.89
C LEU A 200 14.83 -10.68 4.38
N ALA A 201 15.29 -9.50 4.82
CA ALA A 201 15.55 -9.23 6.24
C ALA A 201 14.26 -9.43 7.05
N PHE A 202 13.17 -8.75 6.69
CA PHE A 202 11.89 -8.88 7.39
C PHE A 202 11.33 -10.31 7.35
N LEU A 203 11.42 -11.02 6.22
CA LEU A 203 11.04 -12.43 6.13
C LEU A 203 11.84 -13.31 7.11
N GLY A 204 13.14 -13.04 7.27
CA GLY A 204 13.99 -13.65 8.29
C GLY A 204 13.49 -13.37 9.71
N ILE A 205 13.16 -12.11 10.03
CA ILE A 205 12.60 -11.71 11.33
C ILE A 205 11.29 -12.47 11.59
N PHE A 206 10.37 -12.47 10.64
CA PHE A 206 9.09 -13.17 10.75
C PHE A 206 9.27 -14.67 10.98
N LYS A 207 10.21 -15.30 10.26
CA LYS A 207 10.54 -16.71 10.44
C LYS A 207 11.10 -16.98 11.84
N ILE A 208 12.01 -16.12 12.33
CA ILE A 208 12.58 -16.23 13.69
C ILE A 208 11.47 -16.15 14.75
N LEU A 209 10.60 -15.14 14.69
CA LEU A 209 9.49 -15.00 15.63
C LEU A 209 8.57 -16.23 15.62
N ASN A 210 8.32 -16.81 14.43
CA ASN A 210 7.47 -17.99 14.29
C ASN A 210 8.10 -19.27 14.86
N LEU A 211 9.40 -19.46 14.67
CA LEU A 211 10.13 -20.61 15.21
C LEU A 211 10.29 -20.54 16.73
N GLN A 212 10.29 -19.33 17.27
CA GLN A 212 10.52 -19.05 18.68
C GLN A 212 9.30 -19.33 19.56
N LEU A 213 8.09 -19.13 19.04
CA LEU A 213 6.84 -19.24 19.78
C LEU A 213 6.54 -20.66 20.29
N PRO A 214 6.63 -21.74 19.48
CA PRO A 214 6.37 -23.10 19.95
C PRO A 214 7.32 -23.55 21.06
N LYS A 215 8.54 -22.99 21.15
CA LYS A 215 9.51 -23.32 22.20
C LYS A 215 9.18 -22.71 23.56
N LEU A 216 8.37 -21.67 23.58
CA LEU A 216 7.94 -20.99 24.80
C LEU A 216 6.60 -21.52 25.32
N VAL A 217 5.98 -22.42 24.56
CA VAL A 217 4.62 -22.88 24.76
C VAL A 217 4.67 -24.40 24.99
N LYS A 218 4.24 -24.87 26.17
CA LYS A 218 3.96 -26.30 26.35
C LYS A 218 2.73 -26.69 25.54
N LYS A 219 2.66 -27.95 25.09
CA LYS A 219 1.61 -28.50 24.22
C LYS A 219 0.25 -28.64 24.96
N GLN A 220 -0.31 -27.53 25.43
CA GLN A 220 -1.62 -27.44 26.06
C GLN A 220 -2.64 -26.88 25.05
N LYS A 221 -3.94 -27.17 25.25
CA LYS A 221 -5.02 -26.65 24.41
C LYS A 221 -5.08 -25.12 24.53
N ALA A 222 -5.00 -24.41 23.41
CA ALA A 222 -5.23 -22.97 23.38
C ALA A 222 -6.71 -22.68 23.68
N LEU A 223 -6.99 -21.84 24.68
CA LEU A 223 -8.34 -21.33 24.94
C LEU A 223 -8.55 -19.95 24.28
N GLU A 224 -9.79 -19.65 23.90
CA GLU A 224 -10.18 -18.28 23.51
C GLU A 224 -10.14 -17.35 24.72
N ASN A 225 -9.53 -16.17 24.56
CA ASN A 225 -9.43 -15.17 25.61
C ASN A 225 -9.76 -13.76 25.10
N GLY A 226 -10.09 -12.85 26.03
CA GLY A 226 -10.43 -11.45 25.71
C GLY A 226 -9.25 -10.61 25.19
N PHE A 227 -8.03 -11.12 25.34
CA PHE A 227 -6.80 -10.44 24.93
C PHE A 227 -6.77 -10.16 23.41
N ASP A 228 -7.29 -11.09 22.59
CA ASP A 228 -7.42 -10.88 21.14
C ASP A 228 -8.34 -9.72 20.77
N LYS A 229 -9.42 -9.49 21.53
CA LYS A 229 -10.32 -8.37 21.30
C LYS A 229 -9.62 -7.03 21.58
N VAL A 230 -8.88 -6.95 22.69
CA VAL A 230 -8.14 -5.72 23.07
C VAL A 230 -7.04 -5.41 22.06
N VAL A 231 -6.26 -6.41 21.65
CA VAL A 231 -5.22 -6.26 20.63
C VAL A 231 -5.84 -5.89 19.28
N GLY A 232 -6.94 -6.53 18.89
CA GLY A 232 -7.66 -6.24 17.65
C GLY A 232 -8.17 -4.80 17.59
N ILE A 233 -8.80 -4.32 18.67
CA ILE A 233 -9.27 -2.92 18.78
C ILE A 233 -8.07 -1.95 18.71
N GLY A 234 -6.99 -2.21 19.45
CA GLY A 234 -5.80 -1.38 19.42
C GLY A 234 -5.18 -1.26 18.03
N CYS A 235 -5.04 -2.38 17.31
CA CYS A 235 -4.56 -2.42 15.93
C CYS A 235 -5.50 -1.67 14.97
N ALA A 236 -6.82 -1.82 15.14
CA ALA A 236 -7.81 -1.10 14.34
C ALA A 236 -7.71 0.41 14.55
N VAL A 237 -7.60 0.89 15.79
CA VAL A 237 -7.45 2.32 16.10
C VAL A 237 -6.18 2.89 15.46
N ILE A 238 -5.05 2.19 15.53
CA ILE A 238 -3.80 2.63 14.87
C ILE A 238 -3.99 2.67 13.35
N PHE A 239 -4.60 1.63 12.76
CA PHE A 239 -4.84 1.56 11.32
C PHE A 239 -5.75 2.71 10.85
N PHE A 240 -6.89 2.92 11.51
CA PHE A 240 -7.81 4.02 11.21
C PHE A 240 -7.17 5.38 11.46
N GLY A 241 -6.34 5.52 12.49
CA GLY A 241 -5.61 6.77 12.77
C GLY A 241 -4.60 7.10 11.67
N VAL A 242 -3.80 6.13 11.22
CA VAL A 242 -2.85 6.31 10.11
C VAL A 242 -3.61 6.57 8.80
N PHE A 243 -4.64 5.78 8.52
CA PHE A 243 -5.48 5.96 7.33
C PHE A 243 -6.13 7.34 7.31
N PHE A 244 -6.72 7.78 8.41
CA PHE A 244 -7.34 9.09 8.53
C PHE A 244 -6.30 10.22 8.40
N SER A 245 -5.09 10.03 8.94
CA SER A 245 -4.00 11.01 8.80
C SER A 245 -3.55 11.15 7.34
N ILE A 246 -3.38 10.02 6.63
CA ILE A 246 -3.06 10.02 5.19
C ILE A 246 -4.22 10.63 4.39
N PHE A 247 -5.47 10.32 4.74
CA PHE A 247 -6.66 10.85 4.10
C PHE A 247 -6.77 12.37 4.28
N VAL A 248 -6.61 12.88 5.50
CA VAL A 248 -6.61 14.32 5.78
C VAL A 248 -5.45 15.01 5.04
N PHE A 249 -4.26 14.42 5.05
CA PHE A 249 -3.11 14.94 4.32
C PHE A 249 -3.39 15.02 2.80
N ALA A 250 -3.92 13.96 2.21
CA ALA A 250 -4.28 13.93 0.79
C ALA A 250 -5.43 14.88 0.45
N PHE A 251 -6.39 15.07 1.35
CA PHE A 251 -7.49 16.01 1.16
C PHE A 251 -7.01 17.47 1.24
N VAL A 252 -6.10 17.79 2.17
CA VAL A 252 -5.55 19.14 2.36
C VAL A 252 -4.55 19.52 1.27
N THR A 253 -3.67 18.59 0.89
CA THR A 253 -2.59 18.85 -0.08
C THR A 253 -2.94 18.47 -1.52
N GLY A 254 -4.10 17.84 -1.73
CA GLY A 254 -4.49 17.22 -3.00
C GLY A 254 -3.75 15.90 -3.26
N PHE A 255 -4.05 15.23 -4.38
CA PHE A 255 -3.38 13.99 -4.79
C PHE A 255 -2.08 14.20 -5.58
N GLY A 256 -1.70 15.44 -5.87
CA GLY A 256 -0.51 15.76 -6.69
C GLY A 256 0.83 15.33 -6.09
N TRP A 257 0.88 14.95 -4.81
CA TRP A 257 2.08 14.35 -4.21
C TRP A 257 2.30 12.89 -4.65
N LEU A 258 1.25 12.18 -5.08
CA LEU A 258 1.38 10.81 -5.61
C LEU A 258 2.18 10.79 -6.92
N GLU A 259 2.00 11.81 -7.75
CA GLU A 259 2.77 11.99 -8.99
C GLU A 259 4.26 12.25 -8.74
N LYS A 260 4.62 12.68 -7.52
CA LYS A 260 6.00 12.90 -7.11
C LYS A 260 6.69 11.65 -6.53
N ILE A 261 5.97 10.54 -6.37
CA ILE A 261 6.57 9.30 -5.88
C ILE A 261 7.44 8.70 -6.98
N THR A 262 8.72 8.53 -6.65
CA THR A 262 9.71 7.96 -7.54
C THR A 262 10.03 6.51 -7.18
N LEU A 263 10.68 5.78 -8.08
CA LEU A 263 11.12 4.41 -7.80
C LEU A 263 12.11 4.34 -6.63
N SER A 264 12.86 5.40 -6.38
CA SER A 264 13.77 5.51 -5.23
C SER A 264 13.06 5.57 -3.88
N ASP A 265 11.76 5.88 -3.84
CA ASP A 265 10.99 5.90 -2.59
C ASP A 265 10.49 4.51 -2.18
N VAL A 266 10.49 3.54 -3.11
CA VAL A 266 9.96 2.18 -2.90
C VAL A 266 10.59 1.46 -1.70
N PRO A 267 11.93 1.46 -1.50
CA PRO A 267 12.54 0.80 -0.34
C PRO A 267 12.07 1.39 1.00
N ILE A 268 11.88 2.70 1.07
CA ILE A 268 11.45 3.41 2.29
C ILE A 268 9.99 3.05 2.58
N ILE A 269 9.12 3.15 1.58
CA ILE A 269 7.70 2.78 1.70
C ILE A 269 7.57 1.32 2.14
N LEU A 270 8.33 0.42 1.53
CA LEU A 270 8.35 -1.00 1.87
C LEU A 270 8.81 -1.22 3.33
N PHE A 271 9.86 -0.54 3.76
CA PHE A 271 10.35 -0.62 5.15
C PHE A 271 9.28 -0.18 6.15
N VAL A 272 8.61 0.94 5.90
CA VAL A 272 7.53 1.46 6.78
C VAL A 272 6.39 0.44 6.88
N ILE A 273 5.91 -0.08 5.75
CA ILE A 273 4.83 -1.09 5.73
C ILE A 273 5.24 -2.34 6.51
N LEU A 274 6.44 -2.88 6.24
CA LEU A 274 6.93 -4.08 6.91
C LEU A 274 7.19 -3.85 8.41
N SER A 275 7.57 -2.64 8.83
CA SER A 275 7.74 -2.26 10.23
C SER A 275 6.40 -2.30 11.00
N ILE A 276 5.31 -1.91 10.35
CA ILE A 276 3.95 -1.98 10.90
C ILE A 276 3.49 -3.44 10.98
N ILE A 277 3.71 -4.22 9.92
CA ILE A 277 3.39 -5.66 9.94
C ILE A 277 4.19 -6.39 11.03
N LEU A 278 5.44 -6.01 11.25
CA LEU A 278 6.27 -6.54 12.34
C LEU A 278 5.68 -6.23 13.72
N LEU A 279 5.18 -5.00 13.92
CA LEU A 279 4.47 -4.63 15.15
C LEU A 279 3.23 -5.51 15.36
N LEU A 280 2.38 -5.65 14.34
CA LEU A 280 1.19 -6.50 14.39
C LEU A 280 1.54 -7.96 14.69
N ARG A 281 2.62 -8.47 14.08
CA ARG A 281 3.11 -9.82 14.35
C ARG A 281 3.62 -9.96 15.78
N TYR A 282 4.29 -8.94 16.32
CA TYR A 282 4.76 -8.93 17.70
C TYR A 282 3.58 -9.01 18.68
N PHE A 283 2.53 -8.22 18.47
CA PHE A 283 1.29 -8.31 19.24
C PHE A 283 0.62 -9.69 19.13
N SER A 284 0.53 -10.24 17.91
CA SER A 284 0.01 -11.60 17.71
C SER A 284 0.83 -12.67 18.46
N SER A 285 2.15 -12.47 18.54
CA SER A 285 3.06 -13.35 19.27
C SER A 285 2.79 -13.31 20.78
N LEU A 286 2.60 -12.11 21.35
CA LEU A 286 2.20 -11.94 22.75
C LEU A 286 0.81 -12.52 23.04
N SER A 287 -0.15 -12.34 22.12
CA SER A 287 -1.48 -12.94 22.25
C SER A 287 -1.39 -14.46 22.33
N ARG A 288 -0.60 -15.10 21.46
CA ARG A 288 -0.40 -16.55 21.52
C ARG A 288 0.16 -16.96 22.88
N LEU A 289 1.18 -16.28 23.41
CA LEU A 289 1.69 -16.58 24.74
C LEU A 289 0.60 -16.50 25.82
N ARG A 290 -0.30 -15.52 25.74
CA ARG A 290 -1.43 -15.38 26.67
C ARG A 290 -2.47 -16.50 26.55
N LYS A 291 -2.60 -17.14 25.38
CA LYS A 291 -3.48 -18.31 25.21
C LYS A 291 -2.94 -19.59 25.85
N PHE A 292 -1.63 -19.67 26.05
CA PHE A 292 -0.97 -20.84 26.63
C PHE A 292 -0.68 -20.71 28.12
N HIS A 293 -0.69 -19.50 28.66
CA HIS A 293 -0.53 -19.21 30.08
C HIS A 293 -1.76 -18.46 30.60
N GLN A 294 -2.63 -19.20 31.28
CA GLN A 294 -3.77 -18.64 32.00
C GLN A 294 -3.32 -18.02 33.31
N ASP A 295 -2.35 -18.64 34.00
CA ASP A 295 -1.71 -18.05 35.16
C ASP A 295 -0.95 -16.76 34.76
N ASP A 296 -1.27 -15.66 35.45
CA ASP A 296 -0.72 -14.34 35.15
C ASP A 296 0.79 -14.26 35.34
N GLU A 297 1.33 -14.92 36.37
CA GLU A 297 2.77 -14.89 36.63
C GLU A 297 3.54 -15.67 35.56
N ASN A 298 3.05 -16.85 35.18
CA ASN A 298 3.63 -17.65 34.12
C ASN A 298 3.62 -16.88 32.79
N PHE A 299 2.50 -16.23 32.47
CA PHE A 299 2.41 -15.36 31.29
C PHE A 299 3.42 -14.21 31.35
N LEU A 300 3.51 -13.50 32.48
CA LEU A 300 4.43 -12.37 32.64
C LEU A 300 5.90 -12.81 32.53
N LYS A 301 6.27 -13.95 33.12
CA LYS A 301 7.61 -14.56 33.00
C LYS A 301 7.92 -14.95 31.55
N ALA A 302 6.99 -15.61 30.86
CA ALA A 302 7.13 -16.02 29.47
C ALA A 302 7.24 -14.82 28.52
N ALA A 303 6.39 -13.80 28.71
CA ALA A 303 6.39 -12.57 27.93
C ALA A 303 7.68 -11.77 28.16
N ASN A 304 8.17 -11.63 29.39
CA ASN A 304 9.44 -10.94 29.67
C ASN A 304 10.63 -11.68 29.03
N LYS A 305 10.63 -13.02 29.07
CA LYS A 305 11.64 -13.84 28.38
C LYS A 305 11.58 -13.65 26.86
N PHE A 306 10.39 -13.62 26.28
CA PHE A 306 10.18 -13.32 24.86
C PHE A 306 10.68 -11.92 24.49
N ASN A 307 10.32 -10.91 25.29
CA ASN A 307 10.70 -9.51 25.07
C ASN A 307 12.21 -9.32 25.13
N LYS A 308 12.89 -9.88 26.15
CA LYS A 308 14.36 -9.81 26.27
C LYS A 308 15.07 -10.45 25.07
N ARG A 309 14.58 -11.60 24.59
CA ARG A 309 15.19 -12.29 23.44
C ARG A 309 14.95 -11.56 22.13
N ASN A 310 13.83 -10.86 21.98
CA ASN A 310 13.44 -10.17 20.76
C ASN A 310 13.58 -8.64 20.85
N PHE A 311 14.34 -8.11 21.81
CA PHE A 311 14.53 -6.67 21.95
C PHE A 311 15.15 -6.03 20.69
N TRP A 312 16.00 -6.79 19.97
CA TRP A 312 16.62 -6.35 18.72
C TRP A 312 15.62 -5.98 17.61
N THR A 313 14.36 -6.47 17.66
CA THR A 313 13.35 -6.09 16.66
C THR A 313 12.95 -4.62 16.71
N VAL A 314 13.27 -3.93 17.82
CA VAL A 314 13.08 -2.48 17.98
C VAL A 314 13.85 -1.69 16.92
N ALA A 315 15.00 -2.19 16.46
CA ALA A 315 15.76 -1.54 15.39
C ALA A 315 15.02 -1.53 14.03
N PHE A 316 14.11 -2.49 13.82
CA PHE A 316 13.34 -2.62 12.58
C PHE A 316 11.93 -2.05 12.71
N SER A 317 11.41 -1.96 13.94
CA SER A 317 10.13 -1.34 14.24
C SER A 317 10.19 -0.73 15.65
N PRO A 318 10.52 0.57 15.77
CA PRO A 318 10.60 1.25 17.06
C PRO A 318 9.30 1.19 17.87
N LEU A 319 8.16 1.10 17.19
CA LEU A 319 6.83 0.98 17.81
C LEU A 319 6.67 -0.30 18.65
N VAL A 320 7.52 -1.32 18.45
CA VAL A 320 7.55 -2.54 19.28
C VAL A 320 7.92 -2.21 20.74
N LEU A 321 8.50 -1.05 21.03
CA LEU A 321 8.72 -0.60 22.40
C LEU A 321 7.42 -0.46 23.20
N ILE A 322 6.30 -0.11 22.55
CA ILE A 322 5.01 0.09 23.21
C ILE A 322 4.56 -1.18 23.96
N PRO A 323 4.41 -2.35 23.32
CA PRO A 323 4.04 -3.57 24.03
C PRO A 323 5.11 -4.01 25.05
N ILE A 324 6.40 -3.79 24.78
CA ILE A 324 7.47 -4.13 25.72
C ILE A 324 7.33 -3.33 27.03
N ILE A 325 7.21 -2.00 26.92
CA ILE A 325 7.06 -1.10 28.07
C ILE A 325 5.77 -1.41 28.82
N SER A 326 4.65 -1.54 28.11
CA SER A 326 3.35 -1.88 28.70
C SER A 326 3.43 -3.17 29.54
N GLN A 327 4.09 -4.21 29.01
CA GLN A 327 4.25 -5.48 29.71
C GLN A 327 5.20 -5.36 30.91
N THR A 328 6.29 -4.62 30.80
CA THR A 328 7.21 -4.37 31.91
C THR A 328 6.53 -3.61 33.04
N VAL A 329 5.75 -2.57 32.72
CA VAL A 329 4.96 -1.82 33.70
C VAL A 329 3.93 -2.72 34.38
N LYS A 330 3.22 -3.55 33.60
CA LYS A 330 2.26 -4.52 34.15
C LYS A 330 2.94 -5.50 35.10
N SER A 331 4.08 -6.06 34.69
CA SER A 331 4.87 -6.99 35.50
C SER A 331 5.35 -6.37 36.81
N TYR A 332 5.77 -5.10 36.79
CA TYR A 332 6.17 -4.37 38.00
C TYR A 332 4.98 -4.15 38.95
N LYS A 333 3.86 -3.65 38.43
CA LYS A 333 2.65 -3.40 39.22
C LYS A 333 2.05 -4.68 39.84
N SER A 334 2.22 -5.82 39.17
CA SER A 334 1.72 -7.12 39.68
C SER A 334 2.67 -7.82 40.66
N GLN A 335 3.91 -7.35 40.86
CA GLN A 335 4.86 -8.01 41.78
C GLN A 335 4.29 -8.24 43.19
N PRO A 336 3.59 -7.28 43.83
CA PRO A 336 3.04 -7.50 45.17
C PRO A 336 2.02 -8.63 45.23
N ARG A 337 1.28 -8.91 44.14
CA ARG A 337 0.32 -10.02 44.04
C ARG A 337 1.01 -11.39 44.12
N PHE A 338 2.24 -11.50 43.63
CA PHE A 338 3.00 -12.76 43.56
C PHE A 338 3.99 -12.95 44.71
N THR A 339 4.00 -12.05 45.70
CA THR A 339 4.86 -12.20 46.87
C THR A 339 4.34 -13.34 47.76
N PRO A 340 5.20 -14.31 48.16
CA PRO A 340 4.78 -15.43 49.01
C PRO A 340 4.09 -14.98 50.29
N LEU A 341 2.99 -15.67 50.63
CA LEU A 341 2.31 -15.51 51.91
C LEU A 341 3.04 -16.32 52.99
N LYS A 342 2.80 -15.98 54.25
CA LYS A 342 3.29 -16.75 55.39
C LYS A 342 2.19 -17.65 55.93
N ASP A 343 2.53 -18.90 56.22
CA ASP A 343 1.66 -19.83 56.96
C ASP A 343 1.62 -19.47 58.46
N SER A 344 0.80 -20.18 59.24
CA SER A 344 0.72 -19.95 60.69
C SER A 344 2.03 -20.20 61.45
N HIS A 345 2.96 -20.95 60.84
CA HIS A 345 4.29 -21.26 61.35
C HIS A 345 5.37 -20.26 60.88
N GLY A 346 5.03 -19.28 60.04
CA GLY A 346 5.93 -18.26 59.51
C GLY A 346 6.75 -18.68 58.27
N ASN A 347 6.48 -19.84 57.68
CA ASN A 347 7.13 -20.30 56.46
C ASN A 347 6.45 -19.74 55.21
N ASP A 348 7.18 -19.65 54.10
CA ASP A 348 6.62 -19.20 52.83
C ASP A 348 5.69 -20.26 52.23
N MET A 349 4.47 -19.84 51.89
CA MET A 349 3.51 -20.62 51.13
C MET A 349 3.86 -20.60 49.64
N THR A 350 3.51 -21.68 48.94
CA THR A 350 3.70 -21.81 47.49
C THR A 350 2.39 -21.52 46.76
N ARG A 351 2.42 -20.67 45.73
CA ARG A 351 1.23 -20.45 44.88
C ARG A 351 1.00 -21.66 43.98
N VAL A 352 -0.24 -22.14 43.94
CA VAL A 352 -0.66 -23.23 43.06
C VAL A 352 -0.66 -22.73 41.61
N ASP A 353 0.02 -23.45 40.72
CA ASP A 353 0.09 -23.14 39.30
C ASP A 353 -1.27 -23.38 38.61
N ARG A 354 -1.96 -22.31 38.23
CA ARG A 354 -3.28 -22.37 37.58
C ARG A 354 -3.21 -22.86 36.12
N ASP A 355 -2.03 -22.89 35.48
CA ASP A 355 -1.86 -23.55 34.17
C ASP A 355 -1.97 -25.08 34.28
N ILE A 356 -1.69 -25.63 35.48
CA ILE A 356 -1.81 -27.06 35.78
C ILE A 356 -3.17 -27.33 36.44
N ASN A 357 -3.54 -26.53 37.45
CA ASN A 357 -4.81 -26.62 38.14
C ASN A 357 -5.80 -25.56 37.64
N PHE A 358 -6.27 -25.72 36.41
CA PHE A 358 -7.18 -24.75 35.78
C PHE A 358 -8.49 -24.59 36.55
N GLU A 359 -9.11 -25.70 36.95
CA GLU A 359 -10.39 -25.69 37.66
C GLU A 359 -10.27 -25.19 39.11
N GLY A 360 -9.07 -25.10 39.66
CA GLY A 360 -8.84 -24.71 41.06
C GLY A 360 -9.26 -25.77 42.07
N LYS A 361 -9.54 -27.01 41.64
CA LYS A 361 -9.97 -28.10 42.53
C LYS A 361 -8.78 -28.68 43.31
N PRO A 362 -9.01 -29.16 44.55
CA PRO A 362 -10.26 -29.13 45.31
C PRO A 362 -10.50 -27.82 46.09
N PHE A 363 -9.67 -26.81 45.86
CA PHE A 363 -9.58 -25.61 46.71
C PHE A 363 -10.75 -24.64 46.50
N LEU A 364 -11.15 -24.38 45.25
CA LEU A 364 -12.26 -23.48 44.95
C LEU A 364 -13.60 -24.21 45.04
N ASP A 365 -14.56 -23.56 45.69
CA ASP A 365 -15.94 -24.00 45.67
C ASP A 365 -16.64 -23.66 44.33
N PRO A 366 -17.82 -24.25 44.04
CA PRO A 366 -18.51 -24.02 42.77
C PRO A 366 -18.90 -22.55 42.51
N GLY A 367 -19.20 -21.77 43.55
CA GLY A 367 -19.57 -20.37 43.42
C GLY A 367 -18.37 -19.48 43.14
N GLN A 368 -17.24 -19.70 43.83
CA GLN A 368 -15.96 -19.07 43.50
C GLN A 368 -15.52 -19.39 42.08
N ARG A 369 -15.73 -20.64 41.65
CA ARG A 369 -15.42 -21.03 40.28
C ARG A 369 -16.28 -20.30 39.26
N GLU A 370 -17.56 -20.12 39.55
CA GLU A 370 -18.45 -19.33 38.68
C GLU A 370 -17.98 -17.88 38.61
N GLU A 371 -17.60 -17.26 39.74
CA GLU A 371 -17.03 -15.90 39.78
C GLU A 371 -15.79 -15.73 38.87
N GLU A 372 -14.95 -16.77 38.74
CA GLU A 372 -13.84 -16.78 37.77
C GLU A 372 -14.31 -16.93 36.32
N LEU A 373 -15.29 -17.80 36.06
CA LEU A 373 -15.82 -18.03 34.71
C LEU A 373 -16.47 -16.77 34.13
N ILE A 374 -17.22 -16.03 34.95
CA ILE A 374 -17.79 -14.73 34.55
C ILE A 374 -16.80 -13.56 34.68
N LYS A 375 -15.56 -13.83 35.13
CA LYS A 375 -14.45 -12.87 35.28
C LYS A 375 -14.73 -11.71 36.22
N VAL A 376 -15.39 -11.99 37.33
CA VAL A 376 -15.57 -11.02 38.42
C VAL A 376 -14.36 -11.03 39.35
N TYR A 377 -13.90 -12.22 39.71
CA TYR A 377 -12.70 -12.41 40.52
C TYR A 377 -11.73 -13.37 39.83
N ASP A 378 -10.43 -13.15 40.02
CA ASP A 378 -9.38 -14.13 39.78
C ASP A 378 -8.85 -14.60 41.15
N TYR A 379 -8.95 -15.89 41.47
CA TYR A 379 -8.49 -16.41 42.75
C TYR A 379 -7.06 -16.98 42.67
N ASP A 380 -6.18 -16.46 43.52
CA ASP A 380 -4.85 -17.02 43.76
C ASP A 380 -4.91 -17.98 44.95
N ILE A 381 -4.46 -19.21 44.74
CA ILE A 381 -4.45 -20.26 45.77
C ILE A 381 -3.02 -20.43 46.25
N TRP A 382 -2.81 -20.35 47.56
CA TRP A 382 -1.53 -20.55 48.23
C TRP A 382 -1.62 -21.74 49.17
N GLU A 383 -0.67 -22.67 49.07
CA GLU A 383 -0.60 -23.88 49.87
C GLU A 383 0.68 -23.87 50.72
N SER A 384 0.57 -24.25 51.99
CA SER A 384 1.73 -24.41 52.87
C SER A 384 2.60 -25.59 52.44
N SER A 385 3.84 -25.64 52.93
CA SER A 385 4.79 -26.70 52.54
C SER A 385 4.37 -28.11 53.01
N ASP A 386 3.64 -28.18 54.13
CA ASP A 386 3.04 -29.40 54.69
C ASP A 386 1.67 -29.75 54.09
N LYS A 387 1.10 -28.85 53.27
CA LYS A 387 -0.24 -28.94 52.65
C LYS A 387 -1.41 -28.97 53.63
N GLU A 388 -1.19 -28.53 54.87
CA GLU A 388 -2.24 -28.45 55.89
C GLU A 388 -3.01 -27.12 55.82
N GLU A 389 -2.38 -26.07 55.31
CA GLU A 389 -2.97 -24.73 55.20
C GLU A 389 -3.12 -24.28 53.74
N VAL A 390 -4.31 -23.75 53.44
CA VAL A 390 -4.62 -23.17 52.13
C VAL A 390 -5.16 -21.75 52.33
N ASN A 391 -4.57 -20.78 51.63
CA ASN A 391 -5.02 -19.40 51.62
C ASN A 391 -5.49 -19.01 50.20
N ILE A 392 -6.73 -18.56 50.08
CA ILE A 392 -7.33 -18.18 48.80
C ILE A 392 -7.50 -16.66 48.78
N LYS A 393 -6.83 -15.98 47.85
CA LYS A 393 -6.93 -14.51 47.68
C LYS A 393 -7.71 -14.16 46.41
N ALA A 394 -8.74 -13.34 46.56
CA ALA A 394 -9.55 -12.85 45.46
C ALA A 394 -9.02 -11.52 44.91
N TRP A 395 -8.89 -11.40 43.58
CA TRP A 395 -8.52 -10.17 42.90
C TRP A 395 -9.60 -9.73 41.92
N PRO A 396 -10.01 -8.45 41.90
CA PRO A 396 -10.95 -7.94 40.90
C PRO A 396 -10.47 -8.20 39.47
N ALA A 397 -11.34 -8.80 38.64
CA ALA A 397 -11.06 -9.11 37.24
C ALA A 397 -11.85 -8.19 36.28
N GLU A 398 -11.84 -8.51 34.98
CA GLU A 398 -12.35 -7.66 33.88
C GLU A 398 -13.78 -7.15 34.11
N ASN A 399 -14.66 -7.97 34.67
CA ASN A 399 -16.09 -7.69 34.83
C ASN A 399 -16.48 -7.40 36.28
N TYR A 400 -15.52 -7.06 37.15
CA TYR A 400 -15.79 -6.86 38.59
C TYR A 400 -16.92 -5.86 38.86
N ASP A 401 -16.97 -4.75 38.13
CA ASP A 401 -17.98 -3.70 38.31
C ASP A 401 -19.32 -4.00 37.60
N ASP A 402 -19.38 -5.09 36.82
CA ASP A 402 -20.58 -5.51 36.09
C ASP A 402 -21.51 -6.39 36.93
N TYR A 403 -21.01 -6.90 38.05
CA TYR A 403 -21.74 -7.82 38.93
C TYR A 403 -21.77 -7.30 40.37
N SER A 404 -22.79 -7.73 41.10
CA SER A 404 -23.02 -7.42 42.51
C SER A 404 -23.19 -8.70 43.32
N GLN A 405 -23.16 -8.59 44.64
CA GLN A 405 -23.35 -9.73 45.53
C GLN A 405 -24.79 -10.23 45.45
N CYS A 406 -24.97 -11.53 45.21
CA CYS A 406 -26.29 -12.15 45.17
C CYS A 406 -26.82 -12.33 46.61
N PRO A 407 -28.06 -11.88 46.90
CA PRO A 407 -28.64 -12.01 48.25
C PRO A 407 -28.94 -13.47 48.65
N LYS A 408 -29.02 -14.40 47.68
CA LYS A 408 -29.35 -15.81 47.92
C LYS A 408 -28.11 -16.68 48.17
N CYS A 409 -27.08 -16.53 47.34
CA CYS A 409 -25.87 -17.38 47.40
C CYS A 409 -24.62 -16.63 47.90
N ASN A 410 -24.68 -15.33 48.16
CA ASN A 410 -23.58 -14.48 48.65
C ASN A 410 -22.35 -14.33 47.73
N TYR A 411 -22.27 -15.05 46.61
CA TYR A 411 -21.28 -14.83 45.56
C TYR A 411 -21.60 -13.57 44.74
N LYS A 412 -20.57 -12.92 44.19
CA LYS A 412 -20.66 -11.74 43.33
C LYS A 412 -20.96 -12.13 41.88
N THR A 413 -22.08 -12.81 41.69
CA THR A 413 -22.53 -13.37 40.41
C THR A 413 -23.85 -12.74 39.95
N PHE A 414 -24.28 -11.64 40.58
CA PHE A 414 -25.54 -10.98 40.31
C PHE A 414 -25.40 -9.87 39.28
N SER A 415 -25.90 -10.12 38.08
CA SER A 415 -25.70 -9.25 36.91
C SER A 415 -26.25 -7.82 37.09
N LYS A 416 -25.74 -6.89 36.28
CA LYS A 416 -26.39 -5.59 36.04
C LYS A 416 -27.84 -5.80 35.57
N PRO A 417 -28.76 -4.83 35.80
CA PRO A 417 -30.14 -4.93 35.36
C PRO A 417 -30.25 -5.25 33.85
N LEU A 418 -30.91 -6.37 33.54
CA LEU A 418 -31.20 -6.84 32.19
C LEU A 418 -32.68 -6.65 31.90
N ARG A 419 -33.03 -6.35 30.65
CA ARG A 419 -34.42 -6.21 30.21
C ARG A 419 -34.91 -7.50 29.56
N LYS A 420 -35.97 -8.09 30.10
CA LYS A 420 -36.65 -9.28 29.57
C LYS A 420 -37.99 -8.87 28.98
N THR A 421 -38.11 -8.95 27.66
CA THR A 421 -39.33 -8.58 26.92
C THR A 421 -40.46 -9.53 27.31
N ILE A 422 -41.58 -8.97 27.79
CA ILE A 422 -42.82 -9.70 28.06
C ILE A 422 -43.69 -9.67 26.81
N ARG A 423 -43.84 -8.49 26.22
CA ARG A 423 -44.57 -8.26 24.96
C ARG A 423 -43.74 -7.39 24.04
N ALA A 424 -43.43 -7.88 22.84
CA ALA A 424 -42.72 -7.10 21.84
C ALA A 424 -43.55 -5.86 21.43
N ALA A 425 -42.85 -4.76 21.16
CA ALA A 425 -43.48 -3.56 20.59
C ALA A 425 -43.81 -3.79 19.12
N THR A 426 -44.88 -3.16 18.63
CA THR A 426 -45.25 -3.14 17.21
C THR A 426 -45.20 -1.71 16.68
N TYR A 427 -45.47 -1.53 15.38
CA TYR A 427 -45.61 -0.20 14.78
C TYR A 427 -46.84 0.56 15.31
N SER A 428 -47.86 -0.15 15.82
CA SER A 428 -49.13 0.44 16.28
C SER A 428 -49.27 0.47 17.81
N SER A 429 -48.59 -0.43 18.54
CA SER A 429 -48.70 -0.57 20.00
C SER A 429 -47.33 -0.63 20.69
N THR A 430 -47.26 -0.06 21.89
CA THR A 430 -46.07 -0.17 22.75
C THR A 430 -45.89 -1.61 23.23
N GLY A 431 -44.63 -1.98 23.49
CA GLY A 431 -44.30 -3.25 24.12
C GLY A 431 -44.18 -3.11 25.64
N GLU A 432 -44.00 -4.24 26.31
CA GLU A 432 -43.76 -4.33 27.74
C GLU A 432 -42.56 -5.23 27.99
N ALA A 433 -41.68 -4.80 28.88
CA ALA A 433 -40.55 -5.57 29.37
C ALA A 433 -40.51 -5.47 30.90
N LYS A 434 -39.94 -6.48 31.56
CA LYS A 434 -39.51 -6.37 32.95
C LYS A 434 -38.01 -6.17 32.99
N GLU A 435 -37.55 -5.28 33.87
CA GLU A 435 -36.15 -5.12 34.22
C GLU A 435 -35.89 -6.03 35.43
N ILE A 436 -34.99 -6.99 35.26
CA ILE A 436 -34.63 -7.99 36.26
C ILE A 436 -33.12 -8.02 36.46
N LYS A 437 -32.67 -8.51 37.62
CA LYS A 437 -31.30 -9.00 37.79
C LYS A 437 -31.34 -10.50 37.94
N GLU A 438 -30.33 -11.17 37.42
CA GLU A 438 -30.21 -12.61 37.47
C GLU A 438 -28.82 -13.00 37.98
N CYS A 439 -28.78 -14.02 38.82
CA CYS A 439 -27.55 -14.58 39.36
C CYS A 439 -27.08 -15.73 38.48
N GLU A 440 -25.89 -15.61 37.88
CA GLU A 440 -25.32 -16.61 36.97
C GLU A 440 -24.97 -17.94 37.67
N PHE A 441 -24.88 -17.95 39.00
CA PHE A 441 -24.53 -19.17 39.76
C PHE A 441 -25.72 -19.95 40.29
N CYS A 442 -26.74 -19.27 40.84
CA CYS A 442 -27.85 -19.92 41.54
C CYS A 442 -29.23 -19.66 40.94
N ASP A 443 -29.23 -19.07 39.73
CA ASP A 443 -30.42 -18.72 38.93
C ASP A 443 -31.45 -17.87 39.68
N HIS A 444 -31.00 -17.11 40.69
CA HIS A 444 -31.86 -16.22 41.44
C HIS A 444 -32.20 -14.98 40.62
N GLU A 445 -33.48 -14.80 40.30
CA GLU A 445 -34.00 -13.58 39.68
C GLU A 445 -34.55 -12.61 40.73
N GLU A 446 -34.21 -11.32 40.61
CA GLU A 446 -34.86 -10.20 41.33
C GLU A 446 -35.55 -9.29 40.32
N PHE A 447 -36.84 -9.04 40.55
CA PHE A 447 -37.60 -8.08 39.77
C PHE A 447 -37.33 -6.66 40.26
N ILE A 448 -36.96 -5.76 39.35
CA ILE A 448 -36.76 -4.34 39.67
C ILE A 448 -38.02 -3.55 39.36
N ARG A 449 -38.46 -3.55 38.09
CA ARG A 449 -39.62 -2.77 37.63
C ARG A 449 -40.10 -3.21 36.26
N ASN A 450 -41.32 -2.81 35.93
CA ASN A 450 -41.83 -2.88 34.56
C ASN A 450 -41.32 -1.69 33.74
N VAL A 451 -41.03 -1.92 32.47
CA VAL A 451 -40.54 -0.93 31.50
C VAL A 451 -41.38 -1.01 30.24
N THR A 452 -41.92 0.11 29.80
CA THR A 452 -42.65 0.20 28.52
C THR A 452 -41.66 0.34 27.37
N LEU A 453 -41.78 -0.53 26.36
CA LEU A 453 -40.98 -0.46 25.14
C LEU A 453 -41.65 0.49 24.13
N ALA A 454 -40.87 1.41 23.57
CA ALA A 454 -41.34 2.31 22.52
C ALA A 454 -41.81 1.54 21.29
N LYS A 455 -42.79 2.11 20.57
CA LYS A 455 -43.29 1.56 19.30
C LYS A 455 -42.15 1.48 18.28
N LEU A 456 -42.21 0.49 17.40
CA LEU A 456 -41.26 0.39 16.29
C LEU A 456 -41.47 1.59 15.35
N VAL A 457 -40.36 2.19 14.91
CA VAL A 457 -40.37 3.28 13.93
C VAL A 457 -39.88 2.71 12.60
N LYS A 458 -40.59 3.00 11.50
CA LYS A 458 -40.09 2.65 10.17
C LYS A 458 -38.84 3.48 9.91
N SER A 459 -37.72 2.83 9.62
CA SER A 459 -36.49 3.51 9.21
C SER A 459 -36.78 4.33 7.95
N SER A 460 -36.71 5.66 8.04
CA SER A 460 -36.64 6.51 6.86
C SER A 460 -35.29 6.23 6.20
N SER A 461 -35.29 5.49 5.10
CA SER A 461 -34.16 5.47 4.18
C SER A 461 -33.98 6.90 3.66
N SER A 462 -33.02 7.62 4.23
CA SER A 462 -32.52 8.87 3.66
C SER A 462 -31.98 8.56 2.27
N SER A 463 -32.61 9.18 1.27
CA SER A 463 -32.22 9.16 -0.14
C SER A 463 -30.92 9.91 -0.38
#